data_AF-A0A365PGP8-F1
#
_entry.id   AF-A0A365PGP8-F1
#
_cell.length_a   1.000
_cell.length_b   1.000
_cell.length_c   1.000
_cell.angle_alpha   90.00
_cell.angle_beta   90.00
_cell.angle_gamma   90.00
#
_symmetry.space_group_name_H-M   'P 1'
#
loop_
_entity.id
_entity.type
_entity.pdbx_description
1 polymer ?
#
loop_
_entity_poly.entity_id
_entity_poly.type
_entity_poly.pdbx_seq_one_letter_code
_entity_poly.pdbx_strand_id
1 'polypeptide(L)' 'TNPVRFIYKSTPHRVSSPKGKQRFSFPFFIQPSPKTVIRCLPNCYSESNPPKYSPITSMEYLQSRFDATYKHRADV' A
#
# COMPACT_ATOMS: atom_id res chain seq x y z
N THR A 1 24.48 8.40 2.86
CA THR A 1 23.84 7.21 3.46
C THR A 1 23.28 6.37 2.34
N ASN A 2 23.57 5.06 2.29
CA ASN A 2 23.00 4.22 1.24
C ASN A 2 21.48 4.13 1.44
N PRO A 3 20.65 4.51 0.44
CA PRO A 3 19.21 4.49 0.60
C PRO A 3 18.71 3.04 0.71
N VAL A 4 17.83 2.77 1.68
CA VAL A 4 17.17 1.47 1.82
C VAL A 4 16.52 1.10 0.49
N ARG A 5 16.85 -0.09 -0.02
CA ARG A 5 16.37 -0.63 -1.28
C ARG A 5 15.11 -1.46 -1.06
N PHE A 6 14.06 -1.11 -1.77
CA PHE A 6 12.84 -1.91 -1.85
C PHE A 6 12.97 -3.02 -2.89
N ILE A 7 12.68 -4.26 -2.49
CA ILE A 7 12.68 -5.42 -3.40
C ILE A 7 11.45 -5.39 -4.31
N TYR A 8 10.29 -5.06 -3.75
CA TYR A 8 9.04 -4.82 -4.49
C TYR A 8 8.58 -3.38 -4.31
N LYS A 9 8.04 -2.79 -5.38
CA LYS A 9 7.54 -1.40 -5.39
C LYS A 9 6.09 -1.39 -5.83
N SER A 10 5.27 -0.58 -5.15
CA SER A 10 3.92 -0.28 -5.62
C SER A 10 4.03 0.64 -6.84
N THR A 11 3.77 0.09 -8.03
CA THR A 11 3.93 0.81 -9.30
C THR A 11 2.84 1.86 -9.46
N PRO A 12 3.18 3.16 -9.59
CA PRO A 12 2.21 4.19 -9.93
C PRO A 12 1.59 3.90 -11.30
N HIS A 13 0.28 3.99 -11.39
CA HIS A 13 -0.46 3.75 -12.63
C HIS A 13 -1.65 4.71 -12.74
N ARG A 14 -2.06 4.99 -13.98
CA ARG A 14 -3.23 5.81 -14.31
C ARG A 14 -3.99 5.21 -15.47
N VAL A 15 -5.27 5.57 -15.61
CA VAL A 15 -6.12 5.11 -16.70
C VAL A 15 -6.39 6.27 -17.66
N SER A 16 -6.31 6.00 -18.96
CA SER A 16 -6.86 6.86 -20.01
C SER A 16 -8.04 6.13 -20.64
N SER A 17 -9.23 6.72 -20.55
CA SER A 17 -10.45 6.11 -21.12
C SER A 17 -10.49 6.30 -22.64
N PRO A 18 -10.88 5.26 -23.42
CA PRO A 18 -11.00 5.38 -24.87
C PRO A 18 -12.14 6.32 -25.27
N LYS A 19 -11.93 7.14 -26.31
CA LYS A 19 -12.97 8.04 -26.84
C LYS A 19 -14.07 7.22 -27.54
N GLY A 20 -15.32 7.61 -27.31
CA GLY A 20 -16.49 7.02 -27.99
C GLY A 20 -16.80 5.56 -27.62
N LYS A 21 -16.18 5.02 -26.57
CA LYS A 21 -16.41 3.63 -26.12
C LYS A 21 -16.63 3.58 -24.62
N GLN A 22 -17.52 2.70 -24.18
CA GLN A 22 -17.66 2.38 -22.77
C GLN A 22 -16.45 1.57 -22.29
N ARG A 23 -16.00 1.85 -21.07
CA ARG A 23 -14.94 1.11 -20.40
C ARG A 23 -15.43 0.70 -19.02
N PHE A 24 -15.42 -0.60 -18.76
CA PHE A 24 -15.74 -1.17 -17.46
C PHE A 24 -14.47 -1.65 -16.77
N SER A 25 -14.42 -1.56 -15.44
CA SER A 25 -13.33 -2.11 -14.64
C SER A 25 -13.87 -2.69 -13.35
N PHE A 26 -13.45 -3.91 -13.03
CA PHE A 26 -13.87 -4.66 -11.86
C PHE A 26 -12.62 -5.05 -11.06
N PRO A 27 -12.00 -4.11 -10.33
CA PRO A 27 -10.81 -4.43 -9.54
C PRO A 27 -11.20 -5.29 -8.33
N PHE A 28 -10.42 -6.33 -8.09
CA PHE A 28 -10.46 -7.11 -6.86
C PHE A 28 -9.22 -6.81 -6.03
N PHE A 29 -9.40 -6.16 -4.88
CA PHE A 29 -8.31 -5.77 -4.00
C PHE A 29 -8.11 -6.81 -2.90
N ILE A 30 -6.92 -7.40 -2.84
CA ILE A 30 -6.57 -8.42 -1.85
C ILE A 30 -5.92 -7.76 -0.63
N GLN A 31 -6.38 -8.16 0.55
CA GLN A 31 -5.87 -7.65 1.82
C GLN A 31 -5.66 -8.82 2.80
N PRO A 32 -4.60 -8.79 3.62
CA PRO A 32 -4.46 -9.72 4.74
C PRO A 32 -5.59 -9.54 5.76
N SER A 33 -5.75 -10.54 6.65
CA SER A 33 -6.68 -10.43 7.79
C SER A 33 -6.42 -9.14 8.59
N PRO A 34 -7.45 -8.47 9.12
CA PRO A 34 -7.32 -7.18 9.81
C PRO A 34 -6.24 -7.13 10.89
N LYS A 35 -6.08 -8.23 11.64
CA LYS A 35 -5.14 -8.37 12.76
C LYS A 35 -3.74 -8.83 12.33
N THR A 36 -3.52 -9.13 11.05
CA THR A 36 -2.20 -9.55 10.55
C THR A 36 -1.22 -8.40 10.69
N VAL A 37 -0.11 -8.64 11.40
CA VAL A 37 1.00 -7.69 11.53
C VAL A 37 1.85 -7.73 10.26
N ILE A 38 1.92 -6.61 9.56
CA ILE A 38 2.77 -6.40 8.39
C ILE A 38 4.11 -5.86 8.86
N ARG A 39 5.18 -6.56 8.52
CA ARG A 39 6.58 -6.19 8.80
C ARG A 39 7.46 -6.66 7.65
N CYS A 40 8.70 -6.14 7.58
CA CYS A 40 9.65 -6.63 6.60
C CYS A 40 9.89 -8.15 6.79
N LEU A 41 9.83 -8.90 5.70
CA LEU A 41 10.06 -10.34 5.73
C LEU A 41 11.56 -10.63 5.96
N PRO A 42 11.93 -11.72 6.66
CA PRO A 42 13.32 -12.04 7.01
C PRO A 42 14.29 -12.08 5.83
N ASN A 43 13.82 -12.45 4.64
CA ASN A 43 14.61 -12.53 3.41
C ASN A 43 14.60 -11.23 2.58
N CYS A 44 14.04 -10.14 3.11
CA CYS A 44 13.87 -8.87 2.41
C CYS A 44 14.73 -7.73 2.96
N TYR A 45 15.59 -7.99 3.95
CA TYR A 45 16.52 -7.03 4.54
C TYR A 45 17.87 -7.68 4.89
N SER A 46 18.88 -6.85 5.14
CA SER A 46 20.21 -7.25 5.58
C SER A 46 20.79 -6.16 6.48
N GLU A 47 21.98 -6.37 7.06
CA GLU A 47 22.68 -5.32 7.82
C GLU A 47 22.94 -4.06 6.97
N SER A 48 23.27 -4.25 5.68
CA SER A 48 23.47 -3.17 4.72
C SER A 48 22.17 -2.57 4.14
N ASN A 49 21.02 -3.22 4.37
CA ASN A 49 19.71 -2.80 3.90
C ASN A 49 18.63 -3.10 4.97
N PRO A 50 18.62 -2.36 6.10
CA PRO A 50 17.73 -2.67 7.21
C PRO A 50 16.26 -2.38 6.87
N PRO A 51 15.29 -2.98 7.59
CA PRO A 51 13.87 -2.66 7.45
C PRO A 51 13.61 -1.15 7.56
N LYS A 52 12.94 -0.57 6.56
CA LYS A 52 12.64 0.87 6.55
C LYS A 52 11.48 1.28 7.45
N TYR A 53 10.47 0.41 7.55
CA TYR A 53 9.20 0.73 8.18
C TYR A 53 8.98 -0.13 9.41
N SER A 54 8.43 0.48 10.46
CA SER A 54 8.00 -0.22 11.66
C SER A 54 6.83 -1.17 11.34
N PRO A 55 6.66 -2.26 12.13
CA PRO A 55 5.49 -3.12 12.01
C PRO A 55 4.18 -2.35 12.18
N ILE A 56 3.15 -2.72 11.42
CA ILE A 56 1.79 -2.15 11.47
C ILE A 56 0.77 -3.25 11.17
N THR A 57 -0.42 -3.23 11.75
CA THR A 57 -1.46 -4.19 11.35
C THR A 57 -2.06 -3.83 9.98
N SER A 58 -2.60 -4.83 9.28
CA SER A 58 -3.29 -4.64 7.99
C SER A 58 -4.39 -3.56 8.09
N MET A 59 -5.19 -3.61 9.16
CA MET A 59 -6.29 -2.66 9.36
C MET A 59 -5.80 -1.24 9.67
N GLU A 60 -4.79 -1.08 10.53
CA GLU A 60 -4.23 0.26 10.83
C GLU A 60 -3.68 0.92 9.56
N TYR A 61 -2.95 0.16 8.73
CA TYR A 61 -2.45 0.69 7.46
C TYR A 61 -3.61 1.09 6.54
N LEU A 62 -4.62 0.23 6.37
CA LEU A 62 -5.77 0.52 5.52
C LEU A 62 -6.52 1.78 6.00
N GLN A 63 -6.79 1.88 7.30
CA GLN A 63 -7.47 3.02 7.90
C GLN A 63 -6.68 4.31 7.65
N SER A 64 -5.36 4.30 7.83
CA SER A 64 -4.51 5.47 7.53
C SER A 64 -4.63 5.94 6.07
N ARG A 65 -4.81 5.02 5.12
CA ARG A 65 -5.00 5.34 3.70
C ARG A 65 -6.37 5.94 3.43
N PHE A 66 -7.40 5.45 4.11
CA PHE A 66 -8.74 6.03 4.02
C PHE A 66 -8.78 7.43 4.63
N ASP A 67 -8.20 7.63 5.80
CA ASP A 67 -8.21 8.92 6.48
C ASP A 67 -7.44 9.98 5.68
N ALA A 68 -6.33 9.60 5.05
CA ALA A 68 -5.58 10.49 4.17
C ALA A 68 -6.32 10.84 2.86
N THR A 69 -7.25 9.98 2.41
CA THR A 69 -7.95 10.14 1.12
C THR A 69 -9.31 10.83 1.28
N TYR A 70 -10.05 10.47 2.33
CA TYR A 70 -11.44 10.83 2.53
C TYR A 70 -11.56 11.82 3.68
N LYS A 71 -11.49 13.11 3.34
CA LYS A 71 -11.53 14.22 4.32
C LYS A 71 -12.74 14.19 5.27
N HIS A 72 -13.90 13.73 4.79
CA HIS A 72 -15.13 13.66 5.60
C HIS A 72 -15.07 12.62 6.74
N ARG A 73 -14.07 11.73 6.76
CA ARG A 73 -13.86 10.80 7.87
C ARG A 73 -13.21 11.47 9.08
N ALA A 74 -12.68 12.68 8.94
CA ALA A 74 -12.14 13.45 10.04
C ALA A 74 -13.23 14.12 10.91
N ASP A 75 -14.48 14.14 10.43
CA ASP A 75 -15.59 14.88 11.03
C ASP A 75 -16.53 13.97 11.88
N VAL A 76 -16.18 12.70 12.06
CA VAL A 76 -16.93 11.69 12.85
C VAL A 76 -16.15 11.22 14.07
#